data_AF-A0A2V5VH51-F1
#
_entry.id   AF-A0A2V5VH51-F1
#
_cell.length_a   1.000
_cell.length_b   1.000
_cell.length_c   1.000
_cell.angle_alpha   90.00
_cell.angle_beta   90.00
_cell.angle_gamma   90.00
#
_symmetry.space_group_name_H-M   'P 1'
#
loop_
_entity.id
_entity.type
_entity.pdbx_description
1 polymer ?
#
loop_
_entity_poly.entity_id
_entity_poly.type
_entity_poly.pdbx_seq_one_letter_code
_entity_poly.pdbx_strand_id
1 'polypeptide(L)'
;MQFDGTNITYLTHSFFPFVNYDPDGSLNLTTLTPSVAMTTRQICIAAKGTINSTNNPAAGPNTAAETTLYTVISTPVGAAPALTAVRSGNSLVISWPASVTGFTLESTGSLPAPSWTTVGGVVNNSATITIGSGNKFYRLRQ
;
A
#
# COMPACT_ATOMS: atom_id res chain seq x y z
N MET A 1 -3.04 9.36 -2.93
CA MET A 1 -2.30 10.49 -3.56
C MET A 1 -1.14 9.91 -4.36
N GLN A 2 -0.73 10.58 -5.43
CA GLN A 2 0.48 10.29 -6.21
C GLN A 2 1.30 11.57 -6.25
N PHE A 3 2.62 11.48 -6.00
CA PHE A 3 3.56 12.59 -6.14
C PHE A 3 4.56 12.22 -7.23
N ASP A 4 4.66 13.04 -8.28
CA ASP A 4 5.52 12.79 -9.44
C ASP A 4 6.85 13.57 -9.37
N GLY A 5 7.17 14.17 -8.22
CA GLY A 5 8.35 15.01 -8.03
C GLY A 5 8.08 16.50 -8.25
N THR A 6 6.92 16.89 -8.77
CA THR A 6 6.57 18.30 -8.97
C THR A 6 5.11 18.59 -8.64
N ASN A 7 4.21 17.63 -8.86
CA ASN A 7 2.77 17.75 -8.66
C ASN A 7 2.26 16.72 -7.67
N ILE A 8 1.29 17.13 -6.86
CA ILE A 8 0.52 16.24 -5.99
C ILE A 8 -0.83 15.97 -6.68
N THR A 9 -1.06 14.71 -7.03
CA THR A 9 -2.35 14.25 -7.57
C THR A 9 -3.13 13.52 -6.49
N TYR A 10 -4.33 14.02 -6.17
CA TYR A 10 -5.20 13.44 -5.14
C TYR A 10 -5.95 12.23 -5.72
N LEU A 11 -5.70 11.03 -5.17
CA LEU A 11 -6.37 9.78 -5.61
C LEU A 11 -7.70 9.54 -4.87
N THR A 12 -7.96 10.31 -3.82
CA THR A 12 -9.23 10.37 -3.06
C THR A 12 -9.42 11.81 -2.54
N HIS A 13 -10.66 12.23 -2.31
CA HIS A 13 -11.06 13.61 -1.93
C HIS A 13 -10.52 14.12 -0.57
N SER A 14 -9.77 13.31 0.17
CA SER A 14 -9.53 13.50 1.61
C SER A 14 -8.07 13.85 1.91
N PHE A 15 -7.71 15.12 1.67
CA PHE A 15 -6.52 15.76 2.23
C PHE A 15 -6.92 16.94 3.12
N PHE A 16 -7.81 16.65 4.08
CA PHE A 16 -8.50 17.64 4.93
C PHE A 16 -7.60 18.69 5.60
N PRO A 17 -6.42 18.34 6.17
CA PRO A 17 -5.56 19.28 6.86
C PRO A 17 -4.85 20.29 5.94
N PHE A 18 -4.70 19.98 4.66
CA PHE A 18 -3.96 20.82 3.72
C PHE A 18 -4.86 21.76 2.93
N VAL A 19 -6.13 21.38 2.76
CA VAL A 19 -7.13 22.21 2.11
C VAL A 19 -7.79 23.15 3.13
N ASN A 20 -7.93 22.74 4.39
CA ASN A 20 -8.28 23.64 5.50
C ASN A 20 -7.08 24.45 6.00
N TYR A 21 -6.45 25.16 5.06
CA TYR A 21 -5.34 26.06 5.32
C TYR A 21 -5.77 27.49 5.01
N ASP A 22 -5.31 28.41 5.85
CA ASP A 22 -5.53 29.85 5.69
C ASP A 22 -4.23 30.48 5.15
N PRO A 23 -4.10 30.70 3.84
CA PRO A 23 -2.84 31.13 3.24
C PRO A 23 -2.45 32.56 3.61
N ASP A 24 -3.42 33.41 3.90
CA ASP A 24 -3.24 34.83 4.18
C ASP A 24 -3.80 35.26 5.55
N GLY A 25 -4.37 34.32 6.31
CA GLY A 25 -4.94 34.59 7.64
C GLY A 25 -6.34 35.23 7.60
N SER A 26 -6.98 35.27 6.43
CA SER A 26 -8.28 35.92 6.23
C SER A 26 -9.47 35.00 6.51
N LEU A 27 -9.27 33.69 6.51
CA LEU A 27 -10.32 32.67 6.59
C LEU A 27 -10.59 32.19 8.01
N ASN A 28 -9.73 32.51 8.98
CA ASN A 28 -9.79 32.05 10.38
C ASN A 28 -9.77 30.52 10.53
N LEU A 29 -9.17 29.81 9.58
CA LEU A 29 -8.94 28.37 9.70
C LEU A 29 -7.73 28.13 10.59
N THR A 30 -7.82 27.16 11.49
CA THR A 30 -6.71 26.76 12.35
C THR A 30 -6.48 25.27 12.28
N THR A 31 -5.21 24.88 12.19
CA THR A 31 -4.73 23.51 12.36
C THR A 31 -3.53 23.56 13.28
N LEU A 32 -3.71 23.04 14.48
CA LEU A 32 -2.78 23.09 15.59
C LEU A 32 -2.34 21.68 15.96
N THR A 33 -1.16 21.58 16.57
CA THR A 33 -0.60 20.34 17.12
C THR A 33 -0.65 19.15 16.15
N PRO A 34 -0.05 19.25 14.95
CA PRO A 34 0.00 18.11 14.05
C PRO A 34 0.82 16.97 14.67
N SER A 35 0.33 15.75 14.54
CA SER A 35 1.01 14.52 14.93
C SER A 35 1.03 13.55 13.76
N VAL A 36 2.14 12.84 13.62
CA VAL A 36 2.34 11.84 12.57
C VAL A 36 2.54 10.48 13.22
N ALA A 37 1.71 9.53 12.82
CA ALA A 37 1.89 8.11 13.14
C ALA A 37 2.04 7.33 11.84
N MET A 38 2.97 6.38 11.80
CA MET A 38 3.18 5.55 10.61
C MET A 38 3.20 4.07 10.94
N THR A 39 2.74 3.29 9.97
CA THR A 39 2.90 1.85 9.89
C THR A 39 3.63 1.52 8.58
N THR A 40 3.91 0.24 8.34
CA THR A 40 4.43 -0.21 7.04
C THR A 40 3.46 0.04 5.88
N ARG A 41 2.19 0.36 6.14
CA ARG A 41 1.14 0.50 5.10
C ARG A 41 0.54 1.89 5.03
N GLN A 42 0.67 2.68 6.07
CA GLN A 42 -0.10 3.92 6.23
C GLN A 42 0.70 4.96 7.00
N ILE A 43 0.51 6.22 6.62
CA ILE A 43 0.89 7.39 7.39
C ILE A 43 -0.40 8.12 7.77
N CYS A 44 -0.66 8.27 9.05
CA CYS A 44 -1.74 9.10 9.58
C CYS A 44 -1.15 10.43 10.04
N ILE A 45 -1.68 11.53 9.50
CA ILE A 45 -1.40 12.88 9.97
C ILE A 45 -2.69 13.37 10.64
N ALA A 46 -2.62 13.63 11.94
CA ALA A 46 -3.74 14.14 12.73
C ALA A 46 -3.43 15.53 13.25
N ALA A 47 -4.45 16.37 13.39
CA ALA A 47 -4.36 17.70 13.97
C ALA A 47 -5.68 18.03 14.69
N LYS A 48 -5.74 19.19 15.32
CA LYS A 48 -6.99 19.77 15.83
C LYS A 48 -7.13 21.22 15.40
N GLY A 49 -8.35 21.72 15.28
CA GLY A 49 -8.58 23.15 15.12
C GLY A 49 -9.96 23.49 14.60
N THR A 50 -10.08 24.71 14.07
CA THR A 50 -11.32 25.25 13.51
C THR A 50 -11.22 25.16 11.99
N ILE A 51 -12.01 24.27 11.39
CA ILE A 51 -11.89 23.90 9.97
C ILE A 51 -13.25 23.91 9.29
N ASN A 52 -13.25 23.74 7.97
CA ASN A 52 -14.43 23.44 7.19
C ASN A 52 -14.58 21.92 6.99
N SER A 53 -15.65 21.35 7.55
CA SER A 53 -15.94 19.92 7.57
C SER A 53 -16.30 19.34 6.20
N THR A 54 -16.59 20.17 5.19
CA THR A 54 -16.79 19.74 3.80
C THR A 54 -15.56 19.96 2.94
N ASN A 55 -14.43 20.33 3.55
CA ASN A 55 -13.16 20.59 2.87
C ASN A 55 -13.24 21.75 1.85
N ASN A 56 -14.09 22.75 2.14
CA ASN A 56 -14.22 23.97 1.35
C ASN A 56 -13.71 25.20 2.15
N PRO A 57 -12.43 25.56 2.05
CA PRO A 57 -11.84 26.65 2.85
C PRO A 57 -12.44 28.01 2.50
N ALA A 58 -12.89 28.21 1.26
CA ALA A 58 -13.52 29.45 0.81
C ALA A 58 -14.87 29.72 1.48
N ALA A 59 -15.52 28.69 2.03
CA ALA A 59 -16.74 28.83 2.83
C ALA A 59 -16.46 29.18 4.30
N GLY A 60 -15.18 29.29 4.70
CA GLY A 60 -14.77 29.53 6.08
C GLY A 60 -14.99 28.33 7.01
N PRO A 61 -14.56 28.45 8.28
CA PRO A 61 -14.73 27.40 9.28
C PRO A 61 -16.20 27.16 9.62
N ASN A 62 -16.58 25.89 9.78
CA ASN A 62 -17.92 25.49 10.21
C ASN A 62 -17.92 24.47 11.36
N THR A 63 -16.75 24.16 11.92
CA THR A 63 -16.59 23.28 13.07
C THR A 63 -16.35 24.06 14.36
N ALA A 64 -16.54 23.41 15.50
CA ALA A 64 -16.10 23.94 16.79
C ALA A 64 -14.57 24.07 16.84
N ALA A 65 -14.07 24.91 17.75
CA ALA A 65 -12.65 24.99 18.05
C ALA A 65 -12.13 23.61 18.52
N GLU A 66 -10.87 23.33 18.20
CA GLU A 66 -10.20 22.06 18.54
C GLU A 66 -10.84 20.78 17.96
N THR A 67 -11.63 20.90 16.89
CA THR A 67 -12.15 19.72 16.18
C THR A 67 -11.01 18.86 15.67
N THR A 68 -11.03 17.56 16.00
CA THR A 68 -10.02 16.61 15.51
C THR A 68 -10.23 16.33 14.04
N LEU A 69 -9.15 16.40 13.26
CA LEU A 69 -9.12 16.04 11.86
C LEU A 69 -7.89 15.17 11.59
N TYR A 70 -8.00 14.30 10.60
CA TYR A 70 -6.89 13.48 10.18
C TYR A 70 -6.93 13.19 8.69
N THR A 71 -5.79 12.78 8.16
CA THR A 71 -5.65 12.25 6.82
C THR A 71 -4.76 11.02 6.87
N VAL A 72 -5.25 9.93 6.28
CA VAL A 72 -4.49 8.69 6.17
C VAL A 72 -3.99 8.54 4.74
N ILE A 73 -2.68 8.63 4.58
CA ILE A 73 -1.98 8.30 3.35
C ILE A 73 -1.75 6.79 3.38
N SER A 74 -2.46 6.07 2.53
CA SER A 74 -2.17 4.64 2.33
C SER A 74 -1.12 4.49 1.25
N THR A 75 -0.03 3.81 1.57
CA THR A 75 0.88 3.31 0.55
C THR A 75 0.40 1.93 0.12
N PRO A 76 0.37 1.61 -1.18
CA PRO A 76 0.27 0.23 -1.61
C PRO A 76 1.62 -0.43 -1.33
N VAL A 77 1.95 -0.66 -0.05
CA VAL A 77 2.81 -1.80 0.24
C VAL A 77 1.95 -3.00 -0.13
N GLY A 78 2.17 -3.48 -1.36
CA GLY A 78 1.62 -4.71 -1.84
C GLY A 78 1.88 -5.73 -0.75
N ALA A 79 0.81 -6.24 -0.14
CA ALA A 79 0.96 -7.40 0.72
C ALA A 79 1.78 -8.41 -0.07
N ALA A 80 2.83 -8.95 0.54
CA ALA A 80 3.66 -9.95 -0.12
C ALA A 80 2.71 -10.97 -0.77
N PRO A 81 2.81 -11.17 -2.09
CA PRO A 81 1.77 -11.89 -2.80
C PRO A 81 1.61 -13.28 -2.20
N ALA A 82 0.37 -13.63 -1.85
CA ALA A 82 0.09 -14.93 -1.28
C ALA A 82 0.41 -16.00 -2.33
N LEU A 83 1.33 -16.90 -1.97
CA LEU A 83 1.67 -18.04 -2.78
C LEU A 83 0.83 -19.24 -2.32
N THR A 84 -0.01 -19.75 -3.20
CA THR A 84 -0.83 -20.93 -2.95
C THR A 84 -0.21 -22.15 -3.61
N ALA A 85 -0.14 -23.26 -2.90
CA ALA A 85 0.35 -24.54 -3.41
C ALA A 85 -0.73 -25.61 -3.23
N VAL A 86 -1.22 -26.16 -4.33
CA VAL A 86 -2.23 -27.23 -4.34
C VAL A 86 -1.62 -28.47 -4.97
N ARG A 87 -1.63 -29.58 -4.23
CA ARG A 87 -1.16 -30.87 -4.75
C ARG A 87 -2.30 -31.59 -5.47
N SER A 88 -1.99 -32.16 -6.63
CA SER A 88 -2.86 -33.07 -7.38
C SER A 88 -2.03 -34.25 -7.89
N GLY A 89 -2.19 -35.41 -7.26
CA GLY A 89 -1.38 -36.60 -7.56
C GLY A 89 0.12 -36.35 -7.38
N ASN A 90 0.88 -36.53 -8.46
CA ASN A 90 2.33 -36.29 -8.53
C ASN A 90 2.70 -34.87 -9.02
N SER A 91 1.74 -33.96 -9.01
CA SER A 91 1.90 -32.58 -9.46
C SER A 91 1.59 -31.60 -8.34
N LEU A 92 2.31 -30.49 -8.31
CA LEU A 92 2.11 -29.35 -7.42
C LEU A 92 1.78 -28.13 -8.27
N VAL A 93 0.58 -27.59 -8.12
CA VAL A 93 0.17 -26.34 -8.75
C VAL A 93 0.49 -25.21 -7.80
N ILE A 94 1.43 -24.35 -8.19
CA ILE A 94 1.75 -23.12 -7.49
C ILE A 94 1.05 -21.97 -8.19
N SER A 95 0.40 -21.08 -7.45
CA SER A 95 -0.30 -19.92 -8.01
C SER A 95 -0.31 -18.73 -7.07
N TRP A 96 -0.58 -17.55 -7.61
CA TRP A 96 -0.73 -16.30 -6.86
C TRP A 96 -1.83 -15.42 -7.49
N PRO A 97 -2.35 -14.38 -6.83
CA PRO A 97 -3.40 -13.54 -7.41
C PRO A 97 -3.00 -12.93 -8.76
N ALA A 98 -3.88 -12.97 -9.76
CA ALA A 98 -3.59 -12.46 -11.10
C ALA A 98 -3.35 -10.93 -11.15
N SER A 99 -3.83 -10.18 -10.14
CA SER A 99 -3.53 -8.75 -9.97
C SER A 99 -2.08 -8.47 -9.57
N VAL A 100 -1.31 -9.50 -9.21
CA VAL A 100 0.10 -9.39 -8.84
C VAL A 100 0.94 -9.62 -10.09
N THR A 101 1.45 -8.53 -10.66
CA THR A 101 2.27 -8.52 -11.88
C THR A 101 3.74 -8.18 -11.58
N GLY A 102 4.66 -8.56 -12.47
CA GLY A 102 6.09 -8.21 -12.34
C GLY A 102 6.88 -9.10 -11.39
N PHE A 103 6.29 -10.17 -10.87
CA PHE A 103 6.98 -11.17 -10.05
C PHE A 103 7.40 -12.38 -10.88
N THR A 104 8.56 -12.93 -10.53
CA THR A 104 9.09 -14.19 -11.05
C THR A 104 8.99 -15.26 -9.97
N LEU A 105 8.49 -16.44 -10.33
CA LEU A 105 8.53 -17.61 -9.46
C LEU A 105 9.95 -18.19 -9.46
N GLU A 106 10.55 -18.33 -8.29
CA GLU A 106 11.87 -18.93 -8.11
C GLU A 106 11.81 -20.15 -7.18
N SER A 107 12.80 -21.04 -7.30
CA SER A 107 12.95 -22.21 -6.45
C SER A 107 14.37 -22.44 -5.98
N THR A 108 14.51 -23.22 -4.91
CA THR A 108 15.80 -23.72 -4.40
C THR A 108 15.61 -25.08 -3.72
N GLY A 109 16.69 -25.85 -3.56
CA GLY A 109 16.67 -27.18 -2.95
C GLY A 109 16.87 -27.20 -1.43
N SER A 110 17.37 -26.11 -0.84
CA SER A 110 17.71 -26.03 0.58
C SER A 110 17.50 -24.63 1.14
N LEU A 111 17.44 -24.50 2.47
CA LEU A 111 17.48 -23.22 3.18
C LEU A 111 18.53 -23.29 4.30
N PRO A 112 19.28 -22.21 4.58
CA PRO A 112 19.33 -20.96 3.83
C PRO A 112 20.01 -21.14 2.46
N ALA A 113 19.45 -20.54 1.42
CA ALA A 113 19.98 -20.65 0.05
C ALA A 113 20.72 -19.38 -0.36
N PRO A 114 21.97 -19.47 -0.85
CA PRO A 114 22.68 -18.32 -1.42
C PRO A 114 22.13 -17.90 -2.79
N SER A 115 21.52 -18.83 -3.52
CA SER A 115 20.97 -18.59 -4.86
C SER A 115 19.61 -19.28 -5.05
N TRP A 116 18.80 -18.66 -5.90
CA TRP A 116 17.49 -19.13 -6.31
C TRP A 116 17.45 -19.19 -7.84
N THR A 117 16.73 -20.15 -8.40
CA THR A 117 16.60 -20.32 -9.85
C THR A 117 15.16 -20.10 -10.30
N THR A 118 14.98 -19.44 -11.44
CA THR A 118 13.65 -19.22 -12.03
C THR A 118 12.97 -20.54 -12.35
N VAL A 119 11.70 -20.66 -11.97
CA VAL A 119 10.85 -21.81 -12.32
C VAL A 119 10.30 -21.59 -13.73
N GLY A 120 10.60 -22.50 -14.65
CA GLY A 120 10.04 -22.50 -16.00
C GLY A 120 8.58 -22.98 -16.02
N GLY A 121 7.88 -22.75 -17.14
CA GLY A 121 6.51 -23.23 -17.35
C GLY A 121 5.43 -22.47 -16.58
N VAL A 122 5.73 -21.26 -16.10
CA VAL A 122 4.72 -20.33 -15.57
C VAL A 122 3.81 -19.87 -16.72
N VAL A 123 2.51 -20.03 -16.55
CA VAL A 123 1.47 -19.51 -17.44
C VAL A 123 0.59 -18.56 -16.65
N ASN A 124 0.56 -17.29 -17.05
CA ASN A 124 -0.08 -16.19 -16.32
C ASN A 124 0.48 -16.08 -14.88
N ASN A 125 -0.29 -16.57 -13.90
CA ASN A 125 -0.04 -16.47 -12.47
C ASN A 125 0.07 -17.85 -11.79
N SER A 126 0.37 -18.90 -12.56
CA SER A 126 0.49 -20.26 -12.06
C SER A 126 1.55 -21.09 -12.78
N ALA A 127 2.15 -22.04 -12.07
CA ALA A 127 3.00 -23.09 -12.63
C ALA A 127 2.58 -24.46 -12.11
N THR A 128 2.61 -25.46 -12.98
CA THR A 128 2.42 -26.87 -12.59
C THR A 128 3.78 -27.55 -12.54
N ILE A 129 4.15 -28.08 -11.37
CA ILE A 129 5.47 -28.63 -11.10
C ILE A 129 5.33 -30.13 -10.79
N THR A 130 6.08 -30.97 -11.49
CA THR A 130 6.15 -32.40 -11.14
C THR A 130 6.91 -32.56 -9.82
N ILE A 131 6.31 -33.29 -8.87
CA ILE A 131 6.91 -33.57 -7.58
C ILE A 131 8.05 -34.58 -7.78
N GLY A 132 9.28 -34.11 -7.60
CA GLY A 132 10.49 -34.93 -7.63
C GLY A 132 10.91 -35.43 -6.25
N SER A 133 12.09 -36.08 -6.19
CA SER A 133 12.70 -36.50 -4.94
C SER A 133 13.30 -35.32 -4.16
N GLY A 134 13.14 -35.32 -2.85
CA GLY A 134 13.72 -34.32 -1.94
C GLY A 134 12.88 -33.05 -1.81
N ASN A 135 13.41 -32.08 -1.06
CA ASN A 135 12.72 -30.84 -0.77
C ASN A 135 12.96 -29.80 -1.87
N LYS A 136 11.93 -28.99 -2.14
CA LYS A 136 12.04 -27.76 -2.94
C LYS A 136 11.29 -26.64 -2.23
N PHE A 137 11.88 -25.46 -2.21
CA PHE A 137 11.33 -24.25 -1.65
C PHE A 137 11.01 -23.28 -2.77
N TYR A 138 9.96 -22.48 -2.62
CA TYR A 138 9.45 -21.59 -3.66
C TYR A 138 9.21 -20.19 -3.10
N ARG A 139 9.46 -19.16 -3.90
CA ARG A 139 9.13 -17.77 -3.57
C ARG A 139 8.76 -16.99 -4.83
N LEU A 140 8.02 -15.91 -4.64
CA LEU A 140 7.88 -14.86 -5.65
C LEU A 140 8.93 -13.78 -5.41
N ARG A 141 9.63 -13.37 -6.47
CA ARG A 141 10.62 -12.29 -6.45
C ARG A 141 10.27 -11.25 -7.51
N GLN A 142 10.16 -10.01 -7.09
CA GLN A 142 10.08 -8.85 -7.98
C GLN A 142 11.49 -8.36 -8.32
#